data_AF-A0A5B8IQU2-F1
#
_entry.id   AF-A0A5B8IQU2-F1
#
_cell.length_a   1.000
_cell.length_b   1.000
_cell.length_c   1.000
_cell.angle_alpha   90.00
_cell.angle_beta   90.00
_cell.angle_gamma   90.00
#
_symmetry.space_group_name_H-M   'P 1'
#
loop_
_entity.id
_entity.type
_entity.pdbx_description
1 polymer ?
#
loop_
_entity_poly.entity_id
_entity_poly.type
_entity_poly.pdbx_seq_one_letter_code
_entity_poly.pdbx_strand_id
1 'polypeptide(L)'
;MTLKVYLSGEIHTDWRERITGGAKGLDVSFNSPVTDHDASDDCGVAIMGAEDSKFWHDHKGAKLNAIRTRKGIEDADVVVVRFGEKYKQWNAAFDAGYAAALGKSLIVLHGAEHQHALKEVDAAALAVAEQPEQVVQILRYVLEGTLPG
;
A
#
# COMPACT_ATOMS: atom_id res chain seq x y z
N MET A 1 -1.81 -21.90 -4.45
CA MET A 1 -2.21 -20.76 -5.30
C MET A 1 -1.57 -19.58 -4.65
N THR A 2 -0.56 -18.98 -5.27
CA THR A 2 0.19 -17.89 -4.63
C THR A 2 -0.65 -16.62 -4.64
N LEU A 3 -1.07 -16.16 -3.46
CA LEU A 3 -1.82 -14.92 -3.30
C LEU A 3 -0.90 -13.72 -3.52
N LYS A 4 -1.28 -12.79 -4.40
CA LYS A 4 -0.52 -11.58 -4.68
C LYS A 4 -1.03 -10.42 -3.84
N VAL A 5 -0.15 -9.84 -3.02
CA VAL A 5 -0.50 -8.76 -2.10
C VAL A 5 0.33 -7.51 -2.44
N TYR A 6 -0.35 -6.37 -2.64
CA TYR A 6 0.31 -5.08 -2.81
C TYR A 6 0.22 -4.24 -1.53
N LEU A 7 1.38 -3.82 -1.00
CA LEU A 7 1.52 -3.08 0.26
C LEU A 7 1.73 -1.58 -0.02
N SER A 8 0.64 -0.83 -0.18
CA SER A 8 0.66 0.64 -0.33
C SER A 8 0.58 1.36 1.01
N GLY A 9 1.01 2.62 1.04
CA GLY A 9 0.93 3.49 2.20
C GLY A 9 2.28 4.04 2.64
N GLU A 10 2.29 4.57 3.85
CA GLU A 10 3.44 5.22 4.49
C GLU A 10 4.73 4.39 4.48
N ILE A 11 5.88 5.08 4.46
CA ILE A 11 7.22 4.47 4.35
C ILE A 11 8.12 4.79 5.57
N HIS A 12 7.55 5.28 6.67
CA HIS A 12 8.24 5.80 7.84
C HIS A 12 8.26 4.83 9.03
N THR A 13 7.60 3.68 8.93
CA THR A 13 7.62 2.61 9.96
C THR A 13 7.92 1.24 9.35
N ASP A 14 8.07 0.22 10.21
CA ASP A 14 8.43 -1.16 9.88
C ASP A 14 7.24 -2.07 9.54
N TRP A 15 6.07 -1.50 9.27
CA TRP A 15 4.83 -2.27 9.14
C TRP A 15 4.87 -3.30 7.98
N ARG A 16 5.58 -3.00 6.89
CA ARG A 16 5.73 -3.93 5.75
C ARG A 16 6.59 -5.11 6.15
N GLU A 17 7.67 -4.88 6.86
CA GLU A 17 8.58 -5.88 7.39
C GLU A 17 7.85 -6.79 8.38
N ARG A 18 6.98 -6.22 9.22
CA ARG A 18 6.13 -6.99 10.15
C ARG A 18 5.14 -7.90 9.41
N ILE A 19 4.46 -7.41 8.37
CA ILE A 19 3.55 -8.23 7.55
C ILE A 19 4.32 -9.33 6.82
N THR A 20 5.37 -8.96 6.07
CA THR A 20 6.14 -9.91 5.26
C THR A 20 6.86 -10.95 6.13
N GLY A 21 7.39 -10.53 7.29
CA GLY A 21 8.00 -11.40 8.29
C GLY A 21 7.00 -12.33 8.97
N GLY A 22 5.83 -11.83 9.35
CA GLY A 22 4.76 -12.63 9.98
C GLY A 22 4.09 -13.60 9.02
N ALA A 23 4.09 -13.30 7.72
CA ALA A 23 3.55 -14.16 6.66
C ALA A 23 4.54 -15.22 6.16
N LYS A 24 5.74 -15.34 6.76
CA LYS A 24 6.70 -16.40 6.41
C LYS A 24 6.04 -17.78 6.53
N GLY A 25 6.14 -18.57 5.47
CA GLY A 25 5.53 -19.90 5.38
C GLY A 25 4.13 -19.92 4.76
N LEU A 26 3.51 -18.76 4.49
CA LEU A 26 2.30 -18.67 3.68
C LEU A 26 2.64 -18.63 2.18
N ASP A 27 1.75 -19.17 1.33
CA ASP A 27 1.83 -19.07 -0.15
C ASP A 27 1.40 -17.66 -0.62
N VAL A 28 2.17 -16.65 -0.24
CA VAL A 28 1.94 -15.23 -0.55
C VAL A 28 3.16 -14.62 -1.23
N SER A 29 2.91 -13.79 -2.24
CA SER A 29 3.91 -12.91 -2.85
C SER A 29 3.57 -11.46 -2.58
N PHE A 30 4.55 -10.68 -2.13
CA PHE A 30 4.38 -9.27 -1.79
C PHE A 30 5.05 -8.36 -2.83
N ASN A 31 4.41 -7.23 -3.11
CA ASN A 31 4.96 -6.13 -3.89
C ASN A 31 4.62 -4.79 -3.20
N SER A 32 5.38 -3.73 -3.47
CA SER A 32 5.21 -2.42 -2.84
C SER A 32 5.71 -1.27 -3.72
N PRO A 33 5.39 -0.01 -3.40
CA PRO A 33 6.06 1.15 -3.98
C PRO A 33 7.58 1.13 -3.72
N VAL A 34 8.30 2.00 -4.42
CA VAL A 34 9.70 2.33 -4.09
C VAL A 34 9.70 3.03 -2.72
N THR A 35 10.42 2.48 -1.75
CA THR A 35 10.51 3.02 -0.39
C THR A 35 11.77 3.88 -0.17
N ASP A 36 12.71 3.85 -1.11
CA ASP A 36 13.83 4.78 -1.17
C ASP A 36 13.29 6.16 -1.62
N HIS A 37 13.33 7.12 -0.70
CA HIS A 37 12.73 8.43 -0.89
C HIS A 37 13.42 9.21 -2.01
N ASP A 38 14.74 9.28 -2.01
CA ASP A 38 15.51 10.05 -2.98
C ASP A 38 15.35 9.45 -4.39
N ALA A 39 15.41 8.11 -4.48
CA ALA A 39 15.17 7.43 -5.75
C ALA A 39 13.73 7.64 -6.26
N SER A 40 12.74 7.66 -5.37
CA SER A 40 11.34 7.90 -5.72
C SER A 40 11.11 9.33 -6.22
N ASP A 41 11.69 10.33 -5.56
CA ASP A 41 11.50 11.74 -5.89
C ASP A 41 12.23 12.12 -7.19
N ASP A 42 13.45 11.62 -7.38
CA ASP A 42 14.31 12.05 -8.49
C ASP A 42 14.17 11.18 -9.76
N CYS A 43 13.45 10.04 -9.70
CA CYS A 43 13.35 9.11 -10.83
C CYS A 43 12.92 9.79 -12.14
N GLY A 44 12.01 10.76 -12.04
CA GLY A 44 11.49 11.50 -13.17
C GLY A 44 12.56 12.32 -13.88
N VAL A 45 13.32 13.12 -13.13
CA VAL A 45 14.35 14.00 -13.70
C VAL A 45 15.61 13.23 -14.10
N ALA A 46 15.94 12.15 -13.38
CA ALA A 46 17.06 11.28 -13.71
C ALA A 46 16.85 10.56 -15.06
N ILE A 47 15.60 10.23 -15.42
CA ILE A 47 15.28 9.41 -16.60
C ILE A 47 14.73 10.26 -17.76
N MET A 48 13.83 11.21 -17.48
CA MET A 48 13.12 12.01 -18.50
C MET A 48 13.72 13.42 -18.69
N GLY A 49 14.90 13.66 -18.13
CA GLY A 49 15.62 14.94 -18.20
C GLY A 49 15.26 15.89 -17.05
N ALA A 50 16.21 16.78 -16.74
CA ALA A 50 16.11 17.75 -15.65
C ALA A 50 14.92 18.71 -15.82
N GLU A 51 14.50 19.32 -14.71
CA GLU A 51 13.45 20.32 -14.65
C GLU A 51 13.88 21.47 -13.74
N ASP A 52 13.69 22.70 -14.19
CA ASP A 52 13.99 23.90 -13.40
C ASP A 52 12.85 24.21 -12.40
N SER A 53 11.64 23.73 -12.69
CA SER A 53 10.48 23.93 -11.83
C SER A 53 10.24 22.72 -10.94
N LYS A 54 10.18 22.98 -9.62
CA LYS A 54 9.79 21.98 -8.60
C LYS A 54 8.48 21.26 -8.96
N PHE A 55 7.51 21.97 -9.55
CA PHE A 55 6.25 21.36 -9.97
C PHE A 55 6.46 20.28 -11.03
N TRP A 56 7.24 20.57 -12.09
CA TRP A 56 7.47 19.63 -13.18
C TRP A 56 8.43 18.50 -12.78
N HIS A 57 9.38 18.81 -11.90
CA HIS A 57 10.22 17.81 -11.22
C HIS A 57 9.34 16.74 -10.54
N ASP A 58 8.48 17.17 -9.61
CA ASP A 58 7.61 16.28 -8.86
C ASP A 58 6.59 15.59 -9.78
N HIS A 59 6.10 16.30 -10.80
CA HIS A 59 5.18 15.72 -11.78
C HIS A 59 5.82 14.54 -12.53
N LYS A 60 7.06 14.67 -12.99
CA LYS A 60 7.77 13.58 -13.66
C LYS A 60 7.96 12.37 -12.74
N GLY A 61 8.44 12.61 -11.51
CA GLY A 61 8.61 11.55 -10.51
C GLY A 61 7.29 10.83 -10.22
N ALA A 62 6.23 11.59 -9.98
CA ALA A 62 4.88 11.05 -9.74
C ALA A 62 4.37 10.20 -10.91
N LYS A 63 4.67 10.54 -12.17
CA LYS A 63 4.22 9.74 -13.33
C LYS A 63 4.91 8.39 -13.42
N LEU A 64 6.21 8.32 -13.17
CA LEU A 64 6.94 7.05 -13.17
C LEU A 64 6.48 6.16 -12.01
N ASN A 65 6.33 6.74 -10.82
CA ASN A 65 5.78 6.02 -9.67
C ASN A 65 4.36 5.53 -9.95
N ALA A 66 3.51 6.33 -10.60
CA ALA A 66 2.16 5.92 -10.98
C ALA A 66 2.14 4.71 -11.93
N ILE A 67 3.09 4.58 -12.87
CA ILE A 67 3.19 3.38 -13.73
C ILE A 67 3.43 2.13 -12.86
N ARG A 68 4.36 2.21 -11.91
CA ARG A 68 4.68 1.10 -11.01
C ARG A 68 3.52 0.77 -10.08
N THR A 69 2.93 1.77 -9.45
CA THR A 69 1.84 1.62 -8.49
C THR A 69 0.59 1.05 -9.14
N ARG A 70 0.18 1.57 -10.31
CA ARG A 70 -0.97 1.04 -11.04
C ARG A 70 -0.78 -0.42 -11.42
N LYS A 71 0.39 -0.76 -11.97
CA LYS A 71 0.73 -2.15 -12.29
C LYS A 71 0.68 -3.05 -11.06
N GLY A 72 1.25 -2.59 -9.95
CA GLY A 72 1.24 -3.31 -8.67
C GLY A 72 -0.16 -3.58 -8.13
N ILE A 73 -1.04 -2.57 -8.17
CA ILE A 73 -2.44 -2.69 -7.75
C ILE A 73 -3.23 -3.60 -8.70
N GLU A 74 -3.08 -3.41 -10.01
CA GLU A 74 -3.80 -4.19 -11.03
C GLU A 74 -3.44 -5.68 -11.00
N ASP A 75 -2.19 -6.02 -10.69
CA ASP A 75 -1.73 -7.41 -10.59
C ASP A 75 -2.03 -8.09 -9.25
N ALA A 76 -2.43 -7.32 -8.23
CA ALA A 76 -2.69 -7.85 -6.90
C ALA A 76 -4.07 -8.51 -6.79
N ASP A 77 -4.14 -9.57 -5.98
CA ASP A 77 -5.40 -10.17 -5.53
C ASP A 77 -5.96 -9.41 -4.32
N VAL A 78 -5.05 -8.96 -3.43
CA VAL A 78 -5.37 -8.16 -2.24
C VAL A 78 -4.46 -6.93 -2.19
N VAL A 79 -5.03 -5.78 -1.88
CA VAL A 79 -4.30 -4.53 -1.64
C VAL A 79 -4.42 -4.18 -0.17
N VAL A 80 -3.28 -3.94 0.48
CA VAL A 80 -3.21 -3.43 1.86
C VAL A 80 -2.75 -1.98 1.79
N VAL A 81 -3.50 -1.06 2.39
CA VAL A 81 -3.15 0.36 2.45
C VAL A 81 -2.95 0.80 3.89
N ARG A 82 -1.72 1.21 4.24
CA ARG A 82 -1.35 1.72 5.57
C ARG A 82 -1.49 3.24 5.64
N PHE A 83 -2.25 3.73 6.62
CA PHE A 83 -2.34 5.15 6.97
C PHE A 83 -1.64 5.48 8.30
N GLY A 84 -0.42 6.00 8.23
CA GLY A 84 0.39 6.40 9.39
C GLY A 84 0.16 7.85 9.84
N GLU A 85 0.76 8.19 10.98
CA GLU A 85 0.55 9.48 11.66
C GLU A 85 1.34 10.64 11.05
N LYS A 86 2.40 10.33 10.29
CA LYS A 86 3.28 11.34 9.68
C LYS A 86 2.77 11.74 8.31
N TYR A 87 2.80 13.05 8.07
CA TYR A 87 2.40 13.72 6.84
C TYR A 87 0.95 13.44 6.43
N LYS A 88 0.48 14.20 5.44
CA LYS A 88 -0.84 13.95 4.85
C LYS A 88 -0.70 12.89 3.77
N GLN A 89 -1.29 11.72 3.99
CA GLN A 89 -1.07 10.52 3.16
C GLN A 89 -2.01 10.44 1.97
N TRP A 90 -2.01 11.49 1.15
CA TRP A 90 -2.93 11.64 0.02
C TRP A 90 -2.68 10.61 -1.08
N ASN A 91 -1.44 10.20 -1.27
CA ASN A 91 -1.09 9.09 -2.16
C ASN A 91 -1.71 7.78 -1.70
N ALA A 92 -1.68 7.48 -0.40
CA ALA A 92 -2.30 6.27 0.16
C ALA A 92 -3.83 6.29 -0.02
N ALA A 93 -4.47 7.43 0.23
CA ALA A 93 -5.91 7.61 -0.04
C ALA A 93 -6.25 7.44 -1.52
N PHE A 94 -5.41 7.96 -2.42
CA PHE A 94 -5.58 7.79 -3.86
C PHE A 94 -5.46 6.32 -4.28
N ASP A 95 -4.46 5.61 -3.75
CA ASP A 95 -4.25 4.19 -4.03
C ASP A 95 -5.40 3.32 -3.51
N ALA A 96 -5.92 3.61 -2.31
CA ALA A 96 -7.10 2.94 -1.76
C ALA A 96 -8.33 3.15 -2.64
N GLY A 97 -8.57 4.39 -3.08
CA GLY A 97 -9.65 4.72 -4.01
C GLY A 97 -9.50 4.03 -5.37
N TYR A 98 -8.28 3.98 -5.91
CA TYR A 98 -8.00 3.28 -7.18
C TYR A 98 -8.22 1.77 -7.06
N ALA A 99 -7.73 1.15 -5.98
CA ALA A 99 -7.95 -0.26 -5.71
C ALA A 99 -9.45 -0.59 -5.56
N ALA A 100 -10.19 0.22 -4.81
CA ALA A 100 -11.63 0.08 -4.65
C ALA A 100 -12.38 0.22 -5.99
N ALA A 101 -12.01 1.20 -6.82
CA ALA A 101 -12.61 1.41 -8.14
C ALA A 101 -12.36 0.23 -9.11
N LEU A 102 -11.24 -0.47 -8.97
CA LEU A 102 -10.94 -1.69 -9.73
C LEU A 102 -11.59 -2.96 -9.14
N GLY A 103 -12.33 -2.85 -8.03
CA GLY A 103 -12.94 -3.99 -7.35
C GLY A 103 -11.92 -4.92 -6.68
N LYS A 104 -10.75 -4.40 -6.30
CA LYS A 104 -9.74 -5.18 -5.57
C LYS A 104 -10.18 -5.42 -4.13
N SER A 105 -9.82 -6.59 -3.59
CA SER A 105 -9.96 -6.87 -2.17
C SER A 105 -9.07 -5.92 -1.38
N LEU A 106 -9.67 -5.00 -0.62
CA LEU A 106 -8.98 -3.94 0.08
C LEU A 106 -8.94 -4.22 1.59
N ILE A 107 -7.74 -4.14 2.18
CA ILE A 107 -7.52 -4.10 3.61
C ILE A 107 -6.92 -2.74 3.96
N VAL A 108 -7.47 -2.05 4.95
CA VAL A 108 -6.93 -0.78 5.44
C VAL A 108 -6.27 -1.02 6.79
N LEU A 109 -5.09 -0.44 6.99
CA LEU A 109 -4.32 -0.56 8.23
C LEU A 109 -4.08 0.83 8.84
N HIS A 110 -4.75 1.14 9.96
CA HIS A 110 -4.59 2.42 10.66
C HIS A 110 -4.87 2.35 12.16
N GLY A 111 -4.26 3.24 12.93
CA GLY A 111 -4.57 3.40 14.36
C GLY A 111 -5.88 4.17 14.57
N ALA A 112 -6.42 4.13 15.80
CA ALA A 112 -7.71 4.73 16.15
C ALA A 112 -7.86 6.21 15.77
N GLU A 113 -6.76 6.98 15.83
CA GLU A 113 -6.72 8.41 15.52
C GLU A 113 -7.18 8.76 14.09
N HIS A 114 -7.11 7.80 13.14
CA HIS A 114 -7.50 8.05 11.75
C HIS A 114 -8.94 7.64 11.40
N GLN A 115 -9.67 6.96 12.30
CA GLN A 115 -11.01 6.39 12.01
C GLN A 115 -11.98 7.40 11.41
N HIS A 116 -12.08 8.61 11.99
CA HIS A 116 -13.04 9.59 11.47
C HIS A 116 -12.65 10.11 10.08
N ALA A 117 -11.35 10.31 9.83
CA ALA A 117 -10.85 10.84 8.57
C ALA A 117 -10.89 9.79 7.44
N LEU A 118 -10.88 8.50 7.79
CA LEU A 118 -10.86 7.39 6.85
C LEU A 118 -12.21 6.68 6.69
N LYS A 119 -13.28 7.15 7.34
CA LYS A 119 -14.58 6.45 7.35
C LYS A 119 -15.11 6.04 5.96
N GLU A 120 -14.92 6.84 4.91
CA GLU A 120 -15.31 6.48 3.53
C GLU A 120 -14.37 5.43 2.90
N VAL A 121 -13.08 5.47 3.24
CA VAL A 121 -12.07 4.48 2.81
C VAL A 121 -12.32 3.16 3.53
N ASP A 122 -12.59 3.22 4.84
CA ASP A 122 -12.93 2.07 5.68
C ASP A 122 -14.21 1.39 5.20
N ALA A 123 -15.23 2.17 4.80
CA ALA A 123 -16.46 1.64 4.24
C ALA A 123 -16.27 0.91 2.90
N ALA A 124 -15.22 1.23 2.14
CA ALA A 124 -14.86 0.53 0.91
C ALA A 124 -13.99 -0.72 1.14
N ALA A 125 -13.42 -0.87 2.34
CA ALA A 125 -12.54 -1.97 2.68
C ALA A 125 -13.31 -3.23 3.09
N LEU A 126 -12.74 -4.41 2.81
CA LEU A 126 -13.26 -5.68 3.30
C LEU A 126 -12.80 -5.98 4.74
N ALA A 127 -11.73 -5.33 5.18
CA ALA A 127 -11.25 -5.38 6.56
C ALA A 127 -10.50 -4.09 6.92
N VAL A 128 -10.68 -3.66 8.17
CA VAL A 128 -9.88 -2.60 8.80
C VAL A 128 -9.09 -3.23 9.94
N ALA A 129 -7.78 -3.04 9.91
CA ALA A 129 -6.83 -3.55 10.90
C ALA A 129 -6.16 -2.37 11.61
N GLU A 130 -5.78 -2.59 12.87
CA GLU A 130 -5.00 -1.63 13.66
C GLU A 130 -3.52 -2.03 13.76
N GLN A 131 -3.24 -3.34 13.70
CA GLN A 131 -1.89 -3.89 13.82
C GLN A 131 -1.52 -4.75 12.59
N PRO A 132 -0.25 -4.69 12.13
CA PRO A 132 0.25 -5.55 11.04
C PRO A 132 -0.08 -7.03 11.20
N GLU A 133 -0.09 -7.55 12.42
CA GLU A 133 -0.34 -8.96 12.72
C GLU A 133 -1.78 -9.37 12.40
N GLN A 134 -2.75 -8.46 12.49
CA GLN A 134 -4.13 -8.73 12.07
C GLN A 134 -4.19 -8.92 10.55
N VAL A 135 -3.39 -8.17 9.78
CA VAL A 135 -3.28 -8.39 8.33
C VAL A 135 -2.71 -9.78 8.04
N VAL A 136 -1.68 -10.21 8.76
CA VAL A 136 -1.12 -11.56 8.64
C VAL A 136 -2.16 -12.64 8.93
N GLN A 137 -2.96 -12.47 9.99
CA GLN A 137 -4.04 -13.38 10.34
C GLN A 137 -5.13 -13.44 9.25
N ILE A 138 -5.50 -12.29 8.68
CA ILE A 138 -6.44 -12.22 7.54
C ILE A 138 -5.88 -12.99 6.35
N LEU A 139 -4.62 -12.76 5.97
CA LEU A 139 -3.99 -13.44 4.83
C LEU A 139 -3.91 -14.96 5.04
N ARG A 140 -3.57 -15.40 6.26
CA ARG A 140 -3.60 -16.82 6.63
C ARG A 140 -5.00 -17.41 6.46
N TYR A 141 -6.02 -16.74 6.98
CA TYR A 141 -7.40 -17.22 6.86
C TYR A 141 -7.86 -17.31 5.40
N VAL A 142 -7.53 -16.31 4.57
CA VAL A 142 -7.86 -16.33 3.13
C VAL A 142 -7.22 -17.52 2.42
N LEU A 143 -5.99 -17.90 2.78
CA LEU A 143 -5.27 -19.00 2.16
C LEU A 143 -5.66 -20.39 2.68
N GLU A 144 -5.83 -20.51 4.00
CA GLU A 144 -5.90 -21.80 4.69
C GLU A 144 -7.28 -22.09 5.29
N GLY A 145 -8.12 -21.06 5.49
CA GLY A 145 -9.41 -21.17 6.18
C GLY A 145 -9.29 -21.45 7.68
N THR A 146 -8.12 -21.24 8.28
CA THR A 146 -7.81 -21.57 9.69
C THR A 146 -7.85 -20.32 10.57
N LEU A 147 -8.41 -20.47 11.78
CA LEU A 147 -8.40 -19.40 12.79
C LEU A 147 -7.04 -19.34 13.51
N PRO A 148 -6.64 -18.17 14.04
CA PRO A 148 -5.52 -18.08 14.98
C PRO A 148 -5.77 -18.95 16.22
N GLY A 149 -4.72 -19.63 16.70
CA GLY A 149 -4.72 -20.43 17.94
C GLY A 149 -3.93 -19.77 19.05
#